data_AF-A0A7S3LC73-F1
#
_entry.id   AF-A0A7S3LC73-F1
#
_cell.length_a   1.000
_cell.length_b   1.000
_cell.length_c   1.000
_cell.angle_alpha   90.00
_cell.angle_beta   90.00
_cell.angle_gamma   90.00
#
_symmetry.space_group_name_H-M   'P 1'
#
loop_
_entity.id
_entity.type
_entity.pdbx_description
1 polymer ?
#
loop_
_entity_poly.entity_id
_entity_poly.type
_entity_poly.pdbx_seq_one_letter_code
_entity_poly.pdbx_strand_id
1 'polypeptide(L)'
;VADVLLARGDKVVIIDEINDYYDVNLKKSNIELLKEKYGEDRLKVYVGDICDSKLVNEIFQNEQPKWVCHMAARAGVRPSIEDPYVYIHSNIEGTTKLMEISARYGVENFVFASSSSVYGGS
;
A
#
# COMPACT_ATOMS: atom_id res chain seq x y z
N VAL A 1 4.88 6.14 -8.32
CA VAL A 1 5.95 5.64 -7.43
C VAL A 1 6.52 4.32 -7.93
N ALA A 2 5.73 3.25 -8.03
CA ALA A 2 6.20 1.94 -8.50
C ALA A 2 6.95 1.99 -9.85
N ASP A 3 6.42 2.70 -10.86
CA ASP A 3 7.08 2.88 -12.17
C ASP A 3 8.51 3.46 -12.04
N VAL A 4 8.68 4.47 -11.19
CA VAL A 4 9.98 5.12 -10.97
C VAL A 4 10.97 4.19 -10.26
N LEU A 5 10.51 3.43 -9.26
CA LEU A 5 11.34 2.45 -8.55
C LEU A 5 11.78 1.32 -9.47
N LEU A 6 10.86 0.79 -10.28
CA LEU A 6 11.16 -0.25 -11.28
C LEU A 6 12.13 0.25 -12.35
N ALA A 7 11.93 1.48 -12.85
CA ALA A 7 12.83 2.14 -13.79
C ALA A 7 14.24 2.33 -13.23
N ARG A 8 14.36 2.61 -11.92
CA ARG A 8 15.65 2.75 -11.21
C ARG A 8 16.42 1.44 -11.09
N GLY A 9 15.76 0.29 -11.28
CA GLY A 9 16.36 -1.03 -11.14
C GLY A 9 15.88 -1.83 -9.92
N ASP A 10 15.03 -1.25 -9.08
CA ASP A 10 14.58 -1.90 -7.85
C ASP A 10 13.66 -3.10 -8.13
N LYS A 11 13.55 -3.99 -7.14
CA LYS A 11 12.46 -4.96 -7.03
C LYS A 11 11.32 -4.32 -6.26
N VAL A 12 10.11 -4.42 -6.78
CA VAL A 12 8.91 -3.81 -6.20
C VAL A 12 7.88 -4.88 -5.90
N VAL A 13 7.37 -4.83 -4.67
CA VAL A 13 6.24 -5.63 -4.21
C VAL A 13 5.09 -4.65 -3.95
N ILE A 14 3.96 -4.88 -4.61
CA ILE A 14 2.74 -4.08 -4.46
C ILE A 14 1.73 -4.88 -3.65
N ILE A 15 1.10 -4.24 -2.66
CA ILE A 15 -0.08 -4.74 -1.95
C ILE A 15 -1.20 -3.73 -2.19
N ASP A 16 -2.30 -4.17 -2.79
CA ASP A 16 -3.50 -3.34 -2.98
C ASP A 16 -4.73 -4.23 -2.88
N GLU A 17 -5.76 -3.80 -2.13
CA GLU A 17 -7.01 -4.57 -2.03
C GLU A 17 -7.90 -4.44 -3.28
N ILE A 18 -7.54 -3.56 -4.22
CA ILE A 18 -8.27 -3.23 -5.44
C ILE A 18 -9.74 -2.92 -5.12
N ASN A 19 -9.96 -2.16 -4.04
CA ASN A 19 -11.28 -1.66 -3.67
C ASN A 19 -11.87 -0.74 -4.77
N ASP A 20 -13.15 -0.44 -4.63
CA ASP A 20 -13.95 0.38 -5.53
C ASP A 20 -13.96 1.88 -5.21
N TYR A 21 -13.13 2.35 -4.28
CA TYR A 21 -13.03 3.80 -3.98
C TYR A 21 -12.58 4.59 -5.22
N TYR A 22 -11.70 4.00 -6.02
CA TYR A 22 -11.39 4.44 -7.38
C TYR A 22 -11.81 3.34 -8.36
N ASP A 23 -11.92 3.69 -9.65
CA ASP A 23 -12.25 2.72 -10.70
C ASP A 23 -11.29 1.52 -10.67
N VAL A 24 -11.86 0.34 -10.41
CA VAL A 24 -11.15 -0.94 -10.36
C VAL A 24 -10.43 -1.24 -11.67
N ASN A 25 -11.01 -0.86 -12.82
CA ASN A 25 -10.38 -1.05 -14.12
C ASN A 25 -9.13 -0.19 -14.25
N LEU A 26 -9.15 1.06 -13.77
CA LEU A 26 -7.96 1.91 -13.76
C LEU A 26 -6.84 1.30 -12.92
N LYS A 27 -7.16 0.75 -11.74
CA LYS A 27 -6.17 0.07 -10.89
C LYS A 27 -5.56 -1.14 -11.60
N LYS A 28 -6.40 -1.99 -12.21
CA LYS A 28 -5.95 -3.16 -12.96
C LYS A 28 -5.11 -2.77 -14.17
N SER A 29 -5.56 -1.80 -14.96
CA SER A 29 -4.80 -1.30 -16.12
C SER A 29 -3.44 -0.73 -15.71
N ASN A 30 -3.35 -0.01 -14.58
CA ASN A 30 -2.07 0.48 -14.08
C ASN A 30 -1.11 -0.67 -13.72
N ILE A 31 -1.62 -1.74 -13.10
CA ILE A 31 -0.80 -2.93 -12.79
C ILE A 31 -0.33 -3.63 -14.06
N GLU A 32 -1.22 -3.83 -15.03
CA GLU A 32 -0.87 -4.50 -16.30
C GLU A 32 0.16 -3.67 -17.09
N LEU A 33 0.03 -2.35 -17.13
CA LEU A 33 1.04 -1.46 -17.74
C LEU A 33 2.43 -1.63 -17.09
N LEU A 34 2.50 -1.83 -15.77
CA LEU A 34 3.78 -2.08 -15.10
C LEU A 34 4.35 -3.46 -15.45
N LYS A 35 3.49 -4.49 -15.52
CA LYS A 35 3.91 -5.84 -15.91
C LYS A 35 4.41 -5.89 -17.36
N GLU A 36 3.70 -5.25 -18.29
CA GLU A 36 4.09 -5.16 -19.69
C GLU A 36 5.45 -4.45 -19.85
N LYS A 37 5.68 -3.38 -19.08
CA LYS A 37 6.90 -2.57 -19.16
C LYS A 37 8.12 -3.22 -18.52
N TYR A 38 7.96 -3.96 -17.43
CA TYR A 38 9.08 -4.45 -16.60
C TYR A 38 9.17 -5.97 -16.45
N GLY A 39 8.18 -6.72 -16.90
CA GLY A 39 8.04 -8.15 -16.62
C GLY A 39 7.70 -8.44 -15.15
N GLU A 40 7.66 -9.71 -14.80
CA GLU A 40 7.27 -10.17 -13.45
C GLU A 40 8.48 -10.51 -12.55
N ASP A 41 9.70 -10.53 -13.08
CA ASP A 41 10.91 -10.89 -12.31
C ASP A 41 11.22 -9.90 -11.19
N ARG A 42 10.90 -8.62 -11.41
CA ARG A 42 11.15 -7.52 -10.46
C ARG A 42 9.87 -6.87 -9.93
N LEU A 43 8.70 -7.34 -10.37
CA LEU A 43 7.41 -6.84 -9.94
C LEU A 43 6.56 -8.00 -9.45
N LYS A 44 6.19 -7.96 -8.17
CA LYS A 44 5.17 -8.85 -7.61
C LYS A 44 3.99 -8.03 -7.12
N VAL A 45 2.79 -8.56 -7.32
CA VAL A 45 1.54 -7.91 -6.90
C VAL A 45 0.73 -8.88 -6.08
N TYR A 46 0.41 -8.49 -4.86
CA TYR A 46 -0.47 -9.20 -3.95
C TYR A 46 -1.78 -8.42 -3.83
N VAL A 47 -2.87 -9.09 -4.19
CA VAL A 47 -4.20 -8.51 -4.03
C VAL A 47 -4.72 -8.86 -2.64
N GLY A 48 -4.90 -7.86 -1.79
CA GLY A 48 -5.44 -8.08 -0.46
C GLY A 48 -5.30 -6.87 0.47
N ASP A 49 -5.89 -7.02 1.63
CA ASP A 49 -5.99 -5.99 2.65
C ASP A 49 -4.75 -6.00 3.57
N ILE A 50 -4.20 -4.83 3.84
CA ILE A 50 -3.07 -4.64 4.76
C ILE A 50 -3.45 -4.94 6.23
N CYS A 51 -4.74 -5.02 6.53
CA CYS A 51 -5.25 -5.50 7.81
C CYS A 51 -5.27 -7.03 7.94
N ASP A 52 -5.09 -7.79 6.85
CA ASP A 52 -4.91 -9.24 6.93
C ASP A 52 -3.48 -9.55 7.40
N SER A 53 -3.34 -9.72 8.71
CA SER A 53 -2.06 -10.02 9.35
C SER A 53 -1.41 -11.29 8.82
N LYS A 54 -2.20 -12.27 8.35
CA LYS A 54 -1.66 -13.52 7.79
C LYS A 54 -1.04 -13.25 6.43
N LEU A 55 -1.78 -12.60 5.54
CA LEU A 55 -1.30 -12.20 4.21
C LEU A 55 -0.04 -11.34 4.32
N VAL A 56 -0.09 -10.28 5.14
CA VAL A 56 1.03 -9.35 5.29
C VAL A 56 2.24 -10.08 5.87
N ASN A 57 2.06 -10.97 6.85
CA ASN A 57 3.17 -11.75 7.38
C ASN A 57 3.78 -12.70 6.34
N GLU A 58 2.96 -13.39 5.55
CA GLU A 58 3.44 -14.24 4.45
C GLU A 58 4.26 -13.43 3.42
N ILE A 59 3.80 -12.22 3.06
CA ILE A 59 4.51 -11.34 2.13
C ILE A 59 5.86 -10.90 2.72
N PHE A 60 5.90 -10.46 3.98
CA PHE A 60 7.14 -10.04 4.62
C PHE A 60 8.15 -11.19 4.76
N GLN A 61 7.68 -12.42 5.02
CA GLN A 61 8.52 -13.61 5.07
C GLN A 61 9.13 -13.95 3.70
N ASN A 62 8.31 -13.93 2.65
CA ASN A 62 8.71 -14.34 1.32
C ASN A 62 9.57 -13.29 0.62
N GLU A 63 9.22 -12.01 0.78
CA GLU A 63 9.81 -10.92 0.00
C GLU A 63 10.87 -10.12 0.76
N GLN A 64 10.87 -10.17 2.11
CA GLN A 64 11.85 -9.51 2.98
C GLN A 64 12.14 -8.05 2.55
N PRO A 65 11.13 -7.17 2.55
CA PRO A 65 11.28 -5.82 2.04
C PRO A 65 12.28 -5.01 2.88
N LYS A 66 13.25 -4.38 2.20
CA LYS A 66 14.21 -3.46 2.83
C LYS A 66 13.59 -2.10 3.17
N TRP A 67 12.63 -1.66 2.35
CA TRP A 67 11.96 -0.38 2.47
C TRP A 67 10.46 -0.54 2.24
N VAL A 68 9.66 0.24 2.95
CA VAL A 68 8.20 0.29 2.79
C VAL A 68 7.78 1.70 2.39
N CYS A 69 7.03 1.79 1.30
CA CYS A 69 6.33 3.01 0.88
C CYS A 69 4.83 2.81 1.13
N HIS A 70 4.34 3.29 2.27
CA HIS A 70 2.96 3.12 2.71
C HIS A 70 2.05 4.19 2.12
N MET A 71 1.31 3.80 1.09
CA MET A 71 0.32 4.63 0.39
C MET A 71 -1.11 4.07 0.50
N ALA A 72 -1.30 2.93 1.17
CA ALA A 72 -2.59 2.28 1.29
C ALA A 72 -3.44 2.99 2.36
N ALA A 73 -4.53 3.62 1.93
CA ALA A 73 -5.45 4.35 2.78
C ALA A 73 -6.78 4.60 2.06
N ARG A 74 -7.84 4.87 2.83
CA ARG A 74 -9.04 5.55 2.32
C ARG A 74 -8.80 7.05 2.31
N ALA A 75 -9.10 7.69 1.19
CA ALA A 75 -8.86 9.12 0.96
C ALA A 75 -10.14 9.95 1.10
N GLY A 76 -9.98 11.25 1.35
CA GLY A 76 -11.08 12.21 1.37
C GLY A 76 -11.73 12.38 2.74
N VAL A 77 -12.02 13.64 3.11
CA VAL A 77 -12.59 13.98 4.43
C VAL A 77 -14.10 13.70 4.49
N ARG A 78 -14.85 13.98 3.42
CA ARG A 78 -16.31 13.79 3.44
C ARG A 78 -16.72 12.32 3.59
N PRO A 79 -16.17 11.36 2.82
CA PRO A 79 -16.56 9.97 2.96
C PRO A 79 -16.11 9.37 4.30
N SER A 80 -15.11 9.95 4.98
CA SER A 80 -14.71 9.53 6.33
C SER A 80 -15.72 9.88 7.42
N ILE A 81 -16.59 10.86 7.16
CA ILE A 81 -17.68 11.23 8.06
C ILE A 81 -18.86 10.27 7.85
N GLU A 82 -19.08 9.84 6.60
CA GLU A 82 -20.15 8.92 6.22
C GLU A 82 -19.88 7.48 6.70
N ASP A 83 -18.65 7.00 6.52
CA ASP A 83 -18.19 5.70 7.02
C ASP A 83 -16.85 5.86 7.75
N PRO A 84 -16.85 6.18 9.05
CA PRO A 84 -15.62 6.33 9.81
C PRO A 84 -14.90 4.98 10.06
N TYR A 85 -15.63 3.86 10.06
CA TYR A 85 -15.04 2.56 10.41
C TYR A 85 -14.08 2.07 9.34
N VAL A 86 -14.38 2.28 8.06
CA VAL A 86 -13.44 1.91 6.99
C VAL A 86 -12.14 2.72 7.05
N TYR A 87 -12.16 3.94 7.59
CA TYR A 87 -10.97 4.77 7.79
C TYR A 87 -10.17 4.33 9.02
N ILE A 88 -10.84 3.95 10.12
CA ILE A 88 -10.14 3.34 11.27
C ILE A 88 -9.46 2.05 10.85
N HIS A 89 -10.17 1.19 10.12
CA HIS A 89 -9.64 -0.08 9.62
C HIS A 89 -8.41 0.13 8.72
N SER A 90 -8.56 0.88 7.63
CA SER A 90 -7.47 1.05 6.67
C SER A 90 -6.36 1.99 7.15
N ASN A 91 -6.71 3.18 7.63
CA ASN A 91 -5.72 4.24 7.88
C ASN A 91 -5.06 4.12 9.25
N ILE A 92 -5.76 3.58 10.26
CA ILE A 92 -5.22 3.47 11.62
C ILE A 92 -4.73 2.05 11.90
N GLU A 93 -5.61 1.05 11.83
CA GLU A 93 -5.26 -0.34 12.12
C GLU A 93 -4.26 -0.88 11.09
N GLY A 94 -4.52 -0.68 9.79
CA GLY A 94 -3.61 -1.11 8.71
C GLY A 94 -2.22 -0.48 8.83
N THR A 95 -2.15 0.84 9.08
CA THR A 95 -0.87 1.53 9.33
C THR A 95 -0.14 0.98 10.55
N THR A 96 -0.86 0.75 11.65
CA THR A 96 -0.29 0.24 12.90
C THR A 96 0.31 -1.15 12.71
N LYS A 97 -0.44 -2.05 12.04
CA LYS A 97 0.04 -3.40 11.70
C LYS A 97 1.26 -3.37 10.79
N LEU A 98 1.25 -2.52 9.75
CA LEU A 98 2.37 -2.38 8.83
C LEU A 98 3.62 -1.85 9.53
N MET A 99 3.50 -0.88 10.45
CA MET A 99 4.64 -0.39 11.23
C MET A 99 5.19 -1.47 12.16
N GLU A 100 4.32 -2.21 12.84
CA GLU A 100 4.69 -3.27 13.78
C GLU A 100 5.43 -4.43 13.08
N ILE A 101 4.93 -4.89 11.94
CA ILE A 101 5.64 -5.90 11.15
C ILE A 101 6.93 -5.36 10.52
N SER A 102 6.93 -4.11 10.07
CA SER A 102 8.15 -3.48 9.52
C SER A 102 9.27 -3.44 10.57
N ALA A 103 8.94 -3.13 11.82
CA ALA A 103 9.88 -3.18 12.93
C ALA A 103 10.39 -4.62 13.19
N ARG A 104 9.49 -5.62 13.18
CA ARG A 104 9.85 -7.04 13.39
C ARG A 104 10.81 -7.58 12.34
N TYR A 105 10.66 -7.18 11.07
CA TYR A 105 11.48 -7.66 9.96
C TYR A 105 12.68 -6.75 9.64
N GLY A 106 12.91 -5.70 10.43
CA GLY A 106 14.07 -4.83 10.26
C GLY A 106 14.04 -3.98 8.99
N VAL A 107 12.85 -3.51 8.57
CA VAL A 107 12.71 -2.54 7.48
C VAL A 107 13.54 -1.30 7.81
N GLU A 108 14.44 -0.91 6.91
CA GLU A 108 15.37 0.19 7.15
C GLU A 108 14.70 1.56 7.01
N ASN A 109 13.69 1.68 6.14
CA ASN A 109 12.97 2.94 5.92
C ASN A 109 11.47 2.67 5.71
N PHE A 110 10.66 3.44 6.42
CA PHE A 110 9.20 3.44 6.28
C PHE A 110 8.74 4.85 5.90
N VAL A 111 8.29 5.03 4.66
CA VAL A 111 7.74 6.30 4.17
C VAL A 111 6.22 6.23 4.25
N PHE A 112 5.62 7.13 5.02
CA PHE A 112 4.17 7.23 5.20
C PHE A 112 3.58 8.41 4.42
N ALA A 113 2.62 8.13 3.54
CA ALA A 113 1.88 9.17 2.82
C ALA A 113 0.79 9.78 3.72
N SER A 114 1.11 10.92 4.34
CA SER A 114 0.14 11.71 5.13
C SER A 114 -0.61 12.73 4.25
N SER A 115 -1.51 13.52 4.87
CA SER A 115 -2.29 14.57 4.21
C SER A 115 -2.25 15.86 5.02
N SER A 116 -2.29 17.02 4.34
CA SER A 116 -2.42 18.33 4.99
C SER A 116 -3.73 18.50 5.77
N SER A 117 -4.73 17.62 5.56
CA SER A 117 -6.00 17.65 6.32
C SER A 117 -5.81 17.51 7.83
N VAL A 118 -4.67 17.01 8.29
CA VAL A 118 -4.33 16.96 9.73
C VAL A 118 -4.29 18.34 10.40
N TYR A 119 -4.07 19.41 9.61
CA TYR A 119 -4.03 20.77 10.12
C TYR A 119 -5.42 21.42 10.27
N GLY A 120 -6.49 20.80 9.76
CA GLY A 120 -7.86 21.34 9.84
C GLY A 120 -8.11 22.57 8.97
N GLY A 121 -9.20 23.30 9.26
CA GLY A 121 -9.53 24.59 8.61
C GLY A 121 -10.30 24.49 7.29
N SER A 122 -11.08 23.42 7.10
CA SER A 122 -11.97 23.22 5.95
C SER A 122 -13.40 23.72 6.20
#